data_AF-A0A328PPV0-F1
#
_entry.id   AF-A0A328PPV0-F1
#
_cell.length_a   1.000
_cell.length_b   1.000
_cell.length_c   1.000
_cell.angle_alpha   90.00
_cell.angle_beta   90.00
_cell.angle_gamma   90.00
#
_symmetry.space_group_name_H-M   'P 1'
#
loop_
_entity.id
_entity.type
_entity.pdbx_description
1 polymer ?
#
loop_
_entity_poly.entity_id
_entity_poly.type
_entity_poly.pdbx_seq_one_letter_code
_entity_poly.pdbx_strand_id
1 'polypeptide(L)'
;MGPKVFVAVVAFRGGCIGAPLLLWKESASGTVTKKPQFPKVPSNQLITAENKSKVTRDLPTVDKANAGRGNCAIQKMSDDSIDFLLKQEKGSKFYVELLCEKDNSDAGSGSWSYIWVGLVPEALFADGFALEVDKNFNLKTNTVTEREQKKTTFRSNALKSPFDGIWGGELQNRKGKTVTTISVSDSSNQEFKIYTLPD
;
A
#
# COMPACT_ATOMS: atom_id res chain seq x y z
N MET A 1 -48.81 -18.07 -11.16
CA MET A 1 -49.05 -16.91 -10.27
C MET A 1 -47.72 -16.21 -10.04
N GLY A 2 -47.49 -15.07 -10.69
CA GLY A 2 -46.20 -14.36 -10.69
C GLY A 2 -46.05 -13.40 -9.50
N PRO A 3 -44.81 -13.04 -9.10
CA PRO A 3 -44.58 -12.14 -7.99
C PRO A 3 -45.04 -10.72 -8.31
N LYS A 4 -45.78 -10.11 -7.38
CA LYS A 4 -46.18 -8.69 -7.43
C LYS A 4 -45.13 -7.86 -6.69
N VAL A 5 -44.44 -6.98 -7.42
CA VAL A 5 -43.47 -6.03 -6.87
C VAL A 5 -44.17 -4.69 -6.64
N PHE A 6 -44.05 -4.13 -5.45
CA PHE A 6 -44.50 -2.78 -5.14
C PHE A 6 -43.30 -1.83 -5.12
N VAL A 7 -43.40 -0.72 -5.83
CA VAL A 7 -42.40 0.34 -5.89
C VAL A 7 -42.97 1.56 -5.16
N ALA A 8 -42.28 2.00 -4.10
CA ALA A 8 -42.57 3.27 -3.45
C ALA A 8 -41.58 4.33 -3.96
N VAL A 9 -42.10 5.43 -4.50
CA VAL A 9 -41.31 6.57 -4.96
C VAL A 9 -41.42 7.67 -3.92
N VAL A 10 -40.30 8.06 -3.31
CA VAL A 10 -40.22 9.22 -2.44
C VAL A 10 -39.55 10.35 -3.23
N ALA A 11 -40.30 11.42 -3.49
CA ALA A 11 -39.84 12.56 -4.25
C ALA A 11 -39.14 13.58 -3.32
N PHE A 12 -37.81 13.59 -3.34
CA PHE A 12 -37.01 14.74 -2.89
C PHE A 12 -36.64 15.58 -4.12
N ARG A 13 -36.76 16.91 -4.00
CA ARG A 13 -36.36 17.85 -5.06
C ARG A 13 -34.87 17.64 -5.39
N GLY A 14 -34.60 17.05 -6.55
CA GLY A 14 -33.28 17.01 -7.19
C GLY A 14 -32.60 15.64 -7.17
N GLY A 15 -32.70 14.91 -8.30
CA GLY A 15 -31.84 13.76 -8.62
C GLY A 15 -32.35 12.40 -8.16
N CYS A 16 -32.93 11.62 -9.07
CA CYS A 16 -33.30 10.23 -8.82
C CYS A 16 -32.05 9.33 -8.86
N ILE A 17 -31.54 8.92 -7.69
CA ILE A 17 -30.61 7.80 -7.56
C ILE A 17 -31.39 6.67 -6.89
N GLY A 18 -31.80 5.69 -7.68
CA GLY A 18 -32.42 4.46 -7.16
C GLY A 18 -31.35 3.55 -6.55
N ALA A 19 -31.28 3.50 -5.23
CA ALA A 19 -30.48 2.50 -4.52
C ALA A 19 -31.37 1.27 -4.24
N PRO A 20 -30.98 0.05 -4.66
CA PRO A 20 -31.70 -1.15 -4.26
C PRO A 20 -31.37 -1.46 -2.78
N LEU A 21 -32.40 -1.45 -1.93
CA LEU A 21 -32.32 -1.95 -0.56
C LEU A 21 -32.51 -3.47 -0.58
N LEU A 22 -31.42 -4.22 -0.38
CA LEU A 22 -31.47 -5.65 -0.12
C LEU A 22 -31.87 -5.87 1.35
N LEU A 23 -33.15 -6.20 1.59
CA LEU A 23 -33.64 -6.68 2.87
C LEU A 23 -33.26 -8.16 3.02
N TRP A 24 -32.24 -8.47 3.83
CA TRP A 24 -32.02 -9.83 4.30
C TRP A 24 -33.12 -10.21 5.29
N LYS A 25 -33.89 -11.22 4.91
CA LYS A 25 -34.93 -11.83 5.74
C LYS A 25 -34.32 -13.07 6.39
N GLU A 26 -34.11 -13.01 7.71
CA GLU A 26 -33.93 -14.23 8.50
C GLU A 26 -35.20 -15.07 8.41
N SER A 27 -35.04 -16.37 8.21
CA SER A 27 -36.10 -17.35 8.44
C SER A 27 -35.47 -18.57 9.07
N ALA A 28 -35.76 -18.72 10.36
CA ALA A 28 -35.53 -19.92 11.14
C ALA A 28 -36.65 -20.97 10.90
N SER A 29 -36.37 -22.19 11.36
CA SER A 29 -37.15 -23.45 11.38
C SER A 29 -37.22 -24.24 10.07
N GLY A 30 -36.80 -25.51 9.99
CA GLY A 30 -36.28 -26.42 11.02
C GLY A 30 -35.99 -27.84 10.48
N THR A 31 -34.95 -28.45 11.06
CA THR A 31 -34.75 -29.86 11.45
C THR A 31 -34.93 -31.02 10.44
N VAL A 32 -33.83 -31.76 10.15
CA VAL A 32 -33.64 -33.21 10.46
C VAL A 32 -32.13 -33.56 10.48
N THR A 33 -31.66 -33.90 11.68
CA THR A 33 -30.71 -34.95 12.09
C THR A 33 -29.62 -35.45 11.12
N LYS A 34 -28.34 -35.21 11.47
CA LYS A 34 -27.27 -36.24 11.57
C LYS A 34 -26.07 -35.68 12.35
N LYS A 35 -25.77 -36.26 13.51
CA LYS A 35 -24.57 -35.97 14.31
C LYS A 35 -23.32 -36.46 13.56
N PRO A 36 -22.27 -35.64 13.38
CA PRO A 36 -20.93 -36.16 13.17
C PRO A 36 -20.33 -36.53 14.54
N GLN A 37 -19.86 -37.76 14.63
CA GLN A 37 -19.23 -38.37 15.78
C GLN A 37 -17.78 -37.86 15.87
N PHE A 38 -17.41 -37.19 16.96
CA PHE A 38 -16.03 -36.84 17.24
C PHE A 38 -15.26 -38.07 17.73
N PRO A 39 -14.07 -38.39 17.18
CA PRO A 39 -13.18 -39.33 17.85
C PRO A 39 -12.56 -38.66 19.08
N LYS A 40 -12.77 -39.32 20.24
CA LYS A 40 -12.03 -39.08 21.49
C LYS A 40 -10.56 -39.46 21.27
N VAL A 41 -9.64 -38.57 21.62
CA VAL A 41 -8.23 -38.89 21.89
C VAL A 41 -7.87 -38.35 23.28
N PRO A 42 -7.12 -39.07 24.13
CA PRO A 42 -7.13 -38.89 25.58
C PRO A 42 -6.30 -37.70 26.07
N SER A 43 -6.76 -37.14 27.19
CA SER A 43 -6.03 -36.25 28.09
C SER A 43 -4.76 -36.90 28.62
N ASN A 44 -3.62 -36.23 28.43
CA ASN A 44 -2.64 -35.88 29.47
C ASN A 44 -1.30 -35.53 28.81
N GLN A 45 -0.87 -34.28 28.89
CA GLN A 45 0.47 -33.92 29.34
C GLN A 45 0.57 -32.42 29.56
N LEU A 46 0.90 -32.09 30.80
CA LEU A 46 1.20 -30.77 31.32
C LEU A 46 2.71 -30.61 31.15
N ILE A 47 3.19 -29.77 30.24
CA ILE A 47 4.57 -29.25 30.24
C ILE A 47 4.57 -27.76 29.92
N THR A 48 5.25 -27.07 30.80
CA THR A 48 5.50 -25.66 31.02
C THR A 48 6.27 -24.97 29.87
N ALA A 49 6.12 -23.64 29.85
CA ALA A 49 7.08 -22.61 29.44
C ALA A 49 7.18 -22.23 27.94
N GLU A 50 6.95 -20.92 27.74
CA GLU A 50 7.59 -20.03 26.76
C GLU A 50 7.82 -20.55 25.34
N ASN A 51 6.94 -20.12 24.43
CA ASN A 51 7.46 -19.66 23.16
C ASN A 51 6.60 -18.52 22.62
N LYS A 52 7.15 -17.30 22.67
CA LYS A 52 6.63 -16.13 21.95
C LYS A 52 6.60 -16.50 20.47
N SER A 53 5.44 -16.86 19.97
CA SER A 53 5.21 -16.99 18.54
C SER A 53 5.34 -15.60 17.93
N LYS A 54 6.57 -15.29 17.48
CA LYS A 54 6.84 -14.17 16.59
C LYS A 54 6.09 -14.51 15.31
N VAL A 55 4.93 -13.89 15.12
CA VAL A 55 4.24 -13.88 13.83
C VAL A 55 5.16 -13.11 12.88
N THR A 56 6.10 -13.82 12.28
CA THR A 56 6.87 -13.33 11.15
C THR A 56 5.87 -13.22 10.02
N ARG A 57 5.44 -12.00 9.73
CA ARG A 57 4.71 -11.68 8.52
C ARG A 57 5.61 -12.10 7.36
N ASP A 58 5.20 -13.11 6.60
CA ASP A 58 5.91 -13.48 5.37
C ASP A 58 5.87 -12.29 4.43
N LEU A 59 6.96 -11.51 4.44
CA LEU A 59 7.29 -10.59 3.36
C LEU A 59 7.58 -11.47 2.13
N PRO A 60 7.12 -11.08 0.93
CA PRO A 60 7.47 -11.80 -0.28
C PRO A 60 9.00 -11.90 -0.35
N THR A 61 9.50 -13.13 -0.38
CA THR A 61 10.92 -13.41 -0.55
C THR A 61 11.27 -13.01 -1.98
N VAL A 62 11.89 -11.84 -2.14
CA VAL A 62 12.54 -11.48 -3.39
C VAL A 62 13.82 -12.30 -3.45
N ASP A 63 13.85 -13.31 -4.32
CA ASP A 63 15.02 -14.14 -4.56
C ASP A 63 16.25 -13.28 -4.85
N LYS A 64 17.24 -13.33 -3.94
CA LYS A 64 18.54 -12.66 -3.97
C LYS A 64 19.49 -13.24 -5.03
N ALA A 65 19.01 -13.44 -6.25
CA ALA A 65 19.83 -13.97 -7.34
C ALA A 65 19.40 -13.39 -8.68
N ASN A 66 19.68 -12.10 -8.92
CA ASN A 66 19.85 -11.56 -10.27
C ASN A 66 20.42 -10.14 -10.20
N ALA A 67 21.73 -10.01 -10.47
CA ALA A 67 22.41 -8.72 -10.63
C ALA A 67 21.93 -7.87 -11.84
N GLY A 68 20.86 -8.30 -12.53
CA GLY A 68 20.14 -7.54 -13.55
C GLY A 68 18.71 -7.15 -13.17
N ARG A 69 18.23 -7.53 -11.97
CA ARG A 69 16.91 -7.17 -11.44
C ARG A 69 17.07 -5.88 -10.66
N GLY A 70 16.52 -4.78 -11.16
CA GLY A 70 16.70 -3.47 -10.53
C GLY A 70 16.22 -3.44 -9.07
N ASN A 71 16.74 -2.52 -8.26
CA ASN A 71 16.46 -2.46 -6.82
C ASN A 71 15.06 -1.94 -6.44
N CYS A 72 14.23 -1.54 -7.42
CA CYS A 72 12.84 -1.17 -7.20
C CYS A 72 11.92 -1.91 -8.16
N ALA A 73 10.73 -2.24 -7.68
CA ALA A 73 9.66 -2.86 -8.46
C ALA A 73 8.36 -2.06 -8.30
N ILE A 74 7.65 -1.87 -9.41
CA ILE A 74 6.27 -1.35 -9.38
C ILE A 74 5.36 -2.45 -8.84
N GLN A 75 4.60 -2.13 -7.81
CA GLN A 75 3.65 -3.05 -7.19
C GLN A 75 2.23 -2.72 -7.63
N LYS A 76 1.36 -3.73 -7.57
CA LYS A 76 -0.08 -3.46 -7.56
C LYS A 76 -0.39 -2.65 -6.30
N MET A 77 -1.00 -1.49 -6.46
CA MET A 77 -1.34 -0.62 -5.34
C MET A 77 -2.22 -1.36 -4.32
N SER A 78 -1.82 -1.32 -3.05
CA SER A 78 -2.56 -1.98 -1.97
C SER A 78 -3.84 -1.21 -1.60
N ASP A 79 -4.82 -1.91 -1.03
CA ASP A 79 -6.06 -1.26 -0.54
C ASP A 79 -5.77 -0.19 0.52
N ASP A 80 -4.75 -0.41 1.36
CA ASP A 80 -4.30 0.56 2.37
C ASP A 80 -3.77 1.84 1.72
N SER A 81 -3.00 1.72 0.64
CA SER A 81 -2.47 2.83 -0.13
C SER A 81 -3.56 3.61 -0.86
N ILE A 82 -4.53 2.91 -1.46
CA ILE A 82 -5.70 3.52 -2.10
C ILE A 82 -6.48 4.34 -1.06
N ASP A 83 -6.79 3.74 0.08
CA ASP A 83 -7.51 4.39 1.18
C ASP A 83 -6.75 5.60 1.74
N PHE A 84 -5.42 5.50 1.83
CA PHE A 84 -4.56 6.59 2.26
C PHE A 84 -4.60 7.76 1.28
N LEU A 85 -4.39 7.49 -0.02
CA LEU A 85 -4.40 8.54 -1.05
C LEU A 85 -5.76 9.24 -1.14
N LEU A 86 -6.86 8.49 -1.04
CA LEU A 86 -8.22 9.04 -0.98
C LEU A 86 -8.39 9.99 0.21
N LYS A 87 -7.84 9.67 1.38
CA LYS A 87 -7.85 10.56 2.56
C LYS A 87 -7.00 11.81 2.39
N GLN A 88 -5.96 11.77 1.55
CA GLN A 88 -5.15 12.93 1.21
C GLN A 88 -5.75 13.77 0.07
N GLU A 89 -7.00 13.48 -0.33
CA GLU A 89 -7.67 14.08 -1.50
C GLU A 89 -6.83 13.92 -2.79
N LYS A 90 -6.06 12.83 -2.86
CA LYS A 90 -5.27 12.45 -4.03
C LYS A 90 -5.96 11.33 -4.78
N GLY A 91 -5.98 11.43 -6.11
CA GLY A 91 -6.44 10.33 -6.96
C GLY A 91 -5.40 9.22 -7.00
N SER A 92 -5.79 7.99 -6.64
CA SER A 92 -4.90 6.82 -6.68
C SER A 92 -4.28 6.59 -8.05
N LYS A 93 -5.00 6.90 -9.12
CA LYS A 93 -4.53 6.81 -10.51
C LYS A 93 -3.35 7.70 -10.89
N PHE A 94 -2.96 8.65 -10.03
CA PHE A 94 -1.83 9.55 -10.28
C PHE A 94 -0.57 9.13 -9.53
N TYR A 95 -0.63 8.00 -8.82
CA TYR A 95 0.43 7.48 -7.99
C TYR A 95 0.72 6.04 -8.38
N VAL A 96 1.98 5.66 -8.27
CA VAL A 96 2.44 4.29 -8.36
C VAL A 96 2.99 3.86 -7.01
N GLU A 97 2.72 2.62 -6.64
CA GLU A 97 3.31 2.00 -5.46
C GLU A 97 4.61 1.31 -5.86
N LEU A 98 5.69 1.66 -5.17
CA LEU A 98 7.00 1.08 -5.37
C LEU A 98 7.39 0.26 -4.14
N LEU A 99 7.97 -0.91 -4.37
CA LEU A 99 8.73 -1.65 -3.37
C LEU A 99 10.20 -1.57 -3.76
N CYS A 100 11.02 -1.01 -2.88
CA CYS A 100 12.44 -0.77 -3.14
C CYS A 100 13.31 -1.42 -2.07
N GLU A 101 14.40 -2.02 -2.51
CA GLU A 101 15.51 -2.47 -1.68
C GLU A 101 16.64 -1.43 -1.78
N LYS A 102 17.21 -1.10 -0.64
CA LYS A 102 18.35 -0.23 -0.53
C LYS A 102 19.58 -0.92 -1.12
N ASP A 103 20.26 -0.24 -2.04
CA ASP A 103 21.56 -0.70 -2.51
C ASP A 103 22.59 -0.56 -1.38
N ASN A 104 23.25 -1.66 -1.01
CA ASN A 104 24.26 -1.70 0.06
C ASN A 104 25.53 -0.90 -0.28
N SER A 105 25.66 -0.43 -1.53
CA SER A 105 26.84 0.29 -2.00
C SER A 105 26.87 1.79 -1.67
N ASP A 106 25.74 2.40 -1.29
CA ASP A 106 25.66 3.85 -1.04
C ASP A 106 25.73 4.20 0.46
N ALA A 107 26.90 4.67 0.90
CA ALA A 107 27.19 5.10 2.28
C ALA A 107 26.38 6.34 2.77
N GLY A 108 25.50 6.91 1.94
CA GLY A 108 24.73 8.14 2.21
C GLY A 108 23.26 7.93 2.57
N SER A 109 22.88 6.75 3.03
CA SER A 109 21.50 6.26 2.98
C SER A 109 20.90 5.96 4.36
N GLY A 110 21.43 6.55 5.44
CA GLY A 110 21.02 6.31 6.84
C GLY A 110 19.58 6.73 7.20
N SER A 111 18.75 6.98 6.19
CA SER A 111 17.48 7.68 6.25
C SER A 111 16.28 6.83 5.84
N TRP A 112 16.54 5.71 5.16
CA TRP A 112 15.55 4.80 4.62
C TRP A 112 15.68 3.43 5.33
N SER A 113 14.55 2.75 5.53
CA SER A 113 14.56 1.31 5.83
C SER A 113 15.28 0.55 4.71
N TYR A 114 15.83 -0.63 5.04
CA TYR A 114 16.51 -1.48 4.05
C TYR A 114 15.58 -1.89 2.91
N ILE A 115 14.34 -2.21 3.24
CA ILE A 115 13.22 -2.32 2.30
C ILE A 115 12.28 -1.18 2.62
N TRP A 116 11.74 -0.51 1.60
CA TRP A 116 10.73 0.52 1.82
C TRP A 116 9.68 0.50 0.72
N VAL A 117 8.47 0.91 1.10
CA VAL A 117 7.35 1.09 0.17
C VAL A 117 7.08 2.58 -0.01
N GLY A 118 6.95 3.02 -1.26
CA GLY A 118 6.68 4.42 -1.58
C GLY A 118 5.51 4.60 -2.53
N LEU A 119 4.68 5.60 -2.24
CA LEU A 119 3.69 6.11 -3.19
C LEU A 119 4.31 7.31 -3.91
N VAL A 120 4.60 7.13 -5.20
CA VAL A 120 5.31 8.11 -6.02
C VAL A 120 4.39 8.61 -7.13
N PRO A 121 4.29 9.93 -7.36
CA PRO A 121 3.52 10.45 -8.47
C PRO A 121 4.01 9.94 -9.82
N GLU A 122 3.08 9.47 -10.65
CA GLU A 122 3.35 9.02 -12.02
C GLU A 122 4.03 10.10 -12.87
N ALA A 123 3.70 11.37 -12.61
CA ALA A 123 4.25 12.52 -13.34
C ALA A 123 5.79 12.64 -13.25
N LEU A 124 6.44 12.01 -12.26
CA LEU A 124 7.89 12.02 -12.08
C LEU A 124 8.62 11.00 -12.98
N PHE A 125 7.89 10.05 -13.58
CA PHE A 125 8.46 9.02 -14.46
C PHE A 125 8.59 9.50 -15.90
N ALA A 126 9.63 9.03 -16.59
CA ALA A 126 9.91 9.39 -17.97
C ALA A 126 8.74 9.03 -18.88
N ASP A 127 8.43 9.90 -19.85
CA ASP A 127 7.39 9.62 -20.83
C ASP A 127 7.77 8.34 -21.62
N GLY A 128 6.82 7.40 -21.71
CA GLY A 128 7.05 6.09 -22.34
C GLY A 128 7.72 5.05 -21.43
N PHE A 129 8.06 5.37 -20.18
CA PHE A 129 8.42 4.35 -19.20
C PHE A 129 7.17 3.52 -18.85
N ALA A 130 7.28 2.20 -18.98
CA ALA A 130 6.17 1.29 -18.72
C ALA A 130 5.91 1.20 -17.21
N LEU A 131 4.78 1.77 -16.76
CA LEU A 131 4.31 1.70 -15.38
C LEU A 131 3.48 0.44 -15.13
N GLU A 132 4.06 -0.70 -15.49
CA GLU A 132 3.42 -2.01 -15.36
C GLU A 132 3.79 -2.66 -14.03
N VAL A 133 2.84 -3.37 -13.43
CA VAL A 133 3.09 -4.17 -12.22
C VAL A 133 4.24 -5.16 -12.49
N ASP A 134 5.08 -5.36 -11.48
CA ASP A 134 6.31 -6.17 -11.49
C ASP A 134 7.43 -5.65 -12.41
N LYS A 135 7.27 -4.47 -13.01
CA LYS A 135 8.36 -3.80 -13.71
C LYS A 135 9.46 -3.41 -12.72
N ASN A 136 10.68 -3.87 -12.99
CA ASN A 136 11.85 -3.58 -12.17
C ASN A 136 12.69 -2.47 -12.80
N PHE A 137 13.27 -1.60 -11.98
CA PHE A 137 14.20 -0.54 -12.39
C PHE A 137 15.16 -0.18 -11.25
N ASN A 138 16.26 0.50 -11.60
CA ASN A 138 17.23 0.95 -10.61
C ASN A 138 16.93 2.38 -10.17
N LEU A 139 16.68 2.58 -8.88
CA LEU A 139 16.53 3.89 -8.26
C LEU A 139 17.67 4.10 -7.26
N LYS A 140 18.49 5.12 -7.54
CA LYS A 140 19.54 5.58 -6.62
C LYS A 140 19.03 6.72 -5.78
N THR A 141 19.30 6.67 -4.48
CA THR A 141 18.93 7.70 -3.52
C THR A 141 20.13 8.13 -2.72
N ASN A 142 20.41 9.43 -2.67
CA ASN A 142 21.45 9.98 -1.80
C ASN A 142 20.82 10.95 -0.81
N THR A 143 20.99 10.72 0.50
CA THR A 143 20.38 11.57 1.52
C THR A 143 21.45 12.33 2.29
N VAL A 144 21.30 13.65 2.33
CA VAL A 144 22.15 14.55 3.09
C VAL A 144 21.31 15.35 4.07
N THR A 145 21.85 15.60 5.25
CA THR A 145 21.26 16.53 6.22
C THR A 145 22.04 17.83 6.16
N GLU A 146 21.42 18.89 5.67
CA GLU A 146 22.01 20.21 5.57
C GLU A 146 21.12 21.20 6.33
N ARG A 147 21.70 21.98 7.26
CA ARG A 147 20.99 23.01 8.04
C ARG A 147 19.70 22.47 8.68
N GLU A 148 19.80 21.31 9.34
CA GLU A 148 18.69 20.58 9.99
C GLU A 148 17.60 20.05 9.05
N GLN A 149 17.71 20.31 7.74
CA GLN A 149 16.80 19.79 6.75
C GLN A 149 17.39 18.55 6.09
N LYS A 150 16.61 17.47 6.11
CA LYS A 150 16.96 16.21 5.49
C LYS A 150 16.49 16.23 4.03
N LYS A 151 17.42 16.07 3.10
CA LYS A 151 17.21 16.16 1.65
C LYS A 151 17.69 14.89 0.97
N THR A 152 16.87 14.30 0.10
CA THR A 152 17.22 13.12 -0.70
C THR A 152 17.18 13.45 -2.19
N THR A 153 18.25 13.19 -2.91
CA THR A 153 18.28 13.22 -4.37
C THR A 153 17.92 11.85 -4.93
N PHE A 154 16.99 11.80 -5.88
CA PHE A 154 16.53 10.60 -6.57
C PHE A 154 17.06 10.57 -7.99
N ARG A 155 17.62 9.43 -8.43
CA ARG A 155 18.18 9.24 -9.77
C ARG A 155 17.82 7.89 -10.35
N SER A 156 17.28 7.88 -11.57
CA SER A 156 17.02 6.67 -12.34
C SER A 156 16.84 7.02 -13.82
N ASN A 157 17.07 6.05 -14.70
CA ASN A 157 16.68 6.16 -16.11
C ASN A 157 15.16 6.03 -16.31
N ALA A 158 14.42 5.58 -15.28
CA ALA A 158 12.96 5.52 -15.29
C ALA A 158 12.29 6.88 -15.00
N LEU A 159 13.04 7.86 -14.51
CA LEU A 159 12.54 9.19 -14.13
C LEU A 159 12.76 10.19 -15.27
N LYS A 160 11.92 11.23 -15.38
CA LYS A 160 12.09 12.30 -16.39
C LYS A 160 13.46 12.96 -16.29
N SER A 161 13.86 13.23 -15.05
CA SER A 161 15.16 13.77 -14.68
C SER A 161 15.44 13.44 -13.21
N PRO A 162 16.69 13.54 -12.76
CA PRO A 162 16.98 13.62 -11.33
C PRO A 162 16.17 14.71 -10.65
N PHE A 163 15.69 14.45 -9.43
CA PHE A 163 15.01 15.46 -8.61
C PHE A 163 15.40 15.33 -7.15
N ASP A 164 15.20 16.41 -6.41
CA ASP A 164 15.46 16.49 -4.98
C ASP A 164 14.15 16.48 -4.20
N GLY A 165 14.12 15.69 -3.13
CA GLY A 165 13.04 15.62 -2.18
C GLY A 165 13.47 16.11 -0.80
N ILE A 166 12.64 16.92 -0.19
CA ILE A 166 12.81 17.42 1.17
C ILE A 166 11.92 16.58 2.07
N TRP A 167 12.51 15.95 3.09
CA TRP A 167 11.75 15.22 4.09
C TRP A 167 10.91 16.20 4.91
N GLY A 168 9.61 15.92 4.94
CA GLY A 168 8.62 16.70 5.65
C GLY A 168 8.14 16.00 6.92
N GLY A 169 6.94 16.37 7.32
CA GLY A 169 6.30 15.82 8.51
C GLY A 169 5.79 14.39 8.32
N GLU A 170 5.32 13.86 9.45
CA GLU A 170 4.71 12.55 9.56
C GLU A 170 3.19 12.65 9.50
N LEU A 171 2.57 11.76 8.73
CA LEU A 171 1.13 11.55 8.65
C LEU A 171 0.78 10.20 9.28
N GLN A 172 -0.50 9.96 9.55
CA GLN A 172 -0.98 8.68 10.02
C GLN A 172 -1.90 8.04 8.98
N ASN A 173 -1.69 6.77 8.69
CA ASN A 173 -2.63 5.98 7.88
C ASN A 173 -3.83 5.49 8.73
N ARG A 174 -4.81 4.82 8.10
CA ARG A 174 -6.01 4.32 8.81
C ARG A 174 -5.70 3.35 9.96
N LYS A 175 -4.56 2.65 9.87
CA LYS A 175 -4.10 1.67 10.85
C LYS A 175 -3.25 2.30 11.95
N GLY A 176 -3.15 3.63 12.00
CA GLY A 176 -2.34 4.36 12.97
C GLY A 176 -0.84 4.15 12.75
N LYS A 177 -0.41 3.75 11.54
CA LYS A 177 1.00 3.70 11.20
C LYS A 177 1.46 5.01 10.57
N THR A 178 2.66 5.43 10.97
CA THR A 178 3.33 6.66 10.54
C THR A 178 3.75 6.58 9.06
N VAL A 179 3.28 7.52 8.25
CA VAL A 179 3.66 7.72 6.85
C VAL A 179 4.50 8.99 6.76
N THR A 180 5.75 8.88 6.30
CA THR A 180 6.60 10.07 6.14
C THR A 180 6.35 10.71 4.77
N THR A 181 6.35 12.05 4.75
CA THR A 181 6.17 12.82 3.51
C THR A 181 7.51 13.30 2.99
N ILE A 182 7.68 13.29 1.67
CA ILE A 182 8.81 13.91 0.99
C ILE A 182 8.25 14.84 -0.07
N SER A 183 8.46 16.14 0.13
CA SER A 183 8.07 17.18 -0.82
C SER A 183 9.10 17.22 -1.94
N VAL A 184 8.63 17.18 -3.18
CA VAL A 184 9.48 17.15 -4.37
C VAL A 184 8.98 18.23 -5.32
N SER A 185 9.90 19.00 -5.90
CA SER A 185 9.60 19.92 -6.98
C SER A 185 10.28 19.43 -8.25
N ASP A 186 9.57 19.47 -9.36
CA ASP A 186 10.18 19.21 -10.66
C ASP A 186 10.85 20.47 -11.23
N SER A 187 11.46 20.34 -12.41
CA SER A 187 12.09 21.46 -13.13
C SER A 187 11.10 22.54 -13.60
N SER A 188 9.80 22.27 -13.56
CA SER A 188 8.73 23.21 -13.89
C SER A 188 8.15 23.93 -12.67
N ASN A 189 8.73 23.71 -11.48
CA ASN A 189 8.24 24.17 -10.17
C ASN A 189 6.87 23.58 -9.79
N GLN A 190 6.47 22.48 -10.40
CA GLN A 190 5.31 21.74 -9.94
C GLN A 190 5.66 20.98 -8.67
N GLU A 191 4.87 21.20 -7.62
CA GLU A 191 5.04 20.52 -6.34
C GLU A 191 4.31 19.18 -6.30
N PHE A 192 5.05 18.17 -5.87
CA PHE A 192 4.63 16.80 -5.72
C PHE A 192 4.92 16.34 -4.29
N LYS A 193 4.25 15.28 -3.86
CA LYS A 193 4.54 14.61 -2.58
C LYS A 193 4.71 13.13 -2.81
N ILE A 194 5.83 12.60 -2.32
CA ILE A 194 6.06 11.17 -2.16
C ILE A 194 5.68 10.80 -0.73
N TYR A 195 5.06 9.63 -0.57
CA TYR A 195 4.68 9.10 0.75
C TYR A 195 5.40 7.79 0.99
N THR A 196 6.14 7.68 2.09
CA THR A 196 6.85 6.45 2.45
C THR A 196 6.03 5.70 3.47
N LEU A 197 5.59 4.49 3.11
CA LEU A 197 4.76 3.67 3.97
C LEU A 197 5.64 2.90 4.96
N PRO A 198 5.17 2.74 6.21
CA PRO A 198 5.86 1.99 7.24
C PRO A 198 5.72 0.49 7.00
N ASP A 199 6.82 -0.23 7.21
CA ASP A 199 6.89 -1.70 7.21
C ASP A 199 5.79 -2.34 8.11
#